data_AF-A0A2T2XED7-F1
#
_entry.id   AF-A0A2T2XED7-F1
#
_cell.length_a   1.000
_cell.length_b   1.000
_cell.length_c   1.000
_cell.angle_alpha   90.00
_cell.angle_beta   90.00
_cell.angle_gamma   90.00
#
_symmetry.space_group_name_H-M   'P 1'
#
loop_
_entity.id
_entity.type
_entity.pdbx_description
1 polymer ?
#
loop_
_entity_poly.entity_id
_entity_poly.type
_entity_poly.pdbx_seq_one_letter_code
_entity_poly.pdbx_strand_id
1 'polypeptide(L)'
;MAQEWEGELLTRFQLATFLEAVRLYDEGIANAEDIDIAMRAGAGLPMGPFAWADETGLDVILEQLQQLTRAGNPNFAPPESLTDKVARGQLGNKSKRGYLRH
;
A
#
# COMPACT_ATOMS: atom_id res chain seq x y z
N MET A 1 10.27 -5.70 -25.26
CA MET A 1 8.89 -5.43 -25.73
C MET A 1 7.81 -6.16 -24.92
N ALA A 2 8.04 -7.39 -24.43
CA ALA A 2 7.08 -8.09 -23.56
C ALA A 2 7.28 -7.86 -22.03
N GLN A 3 8.30 -7.09 -21.62
CA GLN A 3 8.74 -7.04 -20.20
C GLN A 3 8.32 -5.79 -19.43
N GLU A 4 8.11 -4.65 -20.10
CA GLU A 4 7.92 -3.35 -19.43
C GLU A 4 6.47 -3.15 -18.97
N TRP A 5 5.50 -3.58 -19.76
CA TRP A 5 4.08 -3.45 -19.43
C TRP A 5 3.66 -4.38 -18.29
N GLU A 6 4.30 -5.54 -18.13
CA GLU A 6 4.02 -6.49 -17.04
C GLU A 6 4.34 -5.87 -15.68
N GLY A 7 5.51 -5.23 -15.56
CA GLY A 7 5.93 -4.55 -14.34
C GLY A 7 5.02 -3.37 -14.00
N GLU A 8 4.63 -2.57 -15.00
CA GLU A 8 3.73 -1.44 -14.81
C GLU A 8 2.32 -1.90 -14.39
N LEU A 9 1.77 -2.93 -15.04
CA LEU A 9 0.46 -3.49 -14.68
C LEU A 9 0.44 -3.99 -13.24
N LEU A 10 1.43 -4.80 -12.85
CA LEU A 10 1.50 -5.36 -11.51
C LEU A 10 1.63 -4.27 -10.46
N THR A 11 2.52 -3.29 -10.70
CA THR A 11 2.74 -2.17 -9.78
C THR A 11 1.45 -1.38 -9.55
N ARG A 12 0.72 -1.04 -10.63
CA ARG A 12 -0.54 -0.29 -10.50
C ARG A 12 -1.63 -1.11 -9.81
N PHE A 13 -1.70 -2.42 -10.05
CA PHE A 13 -2.65 -3.30 -9.38
C PHE A 13 -2.37 -3.42 -7.88
N GLN A 14 -1.10 -3.58 -7.50
CA GLN A 14 -0.69 -3.63 -6.09
C GLN A 14 -0.98 -2.30 -5.38
N LEU A 15 -0.63 -1.17 -5.99
CA LEU A 15 -0.92 0.16 -5.44
C LEU A 15 -2.43 0.41 -5.30
N ALA A 16 -3.24 0.01 -6.29
CA ALA A 16 -4.69 0.14 -6.20
C ALA A 16 -5.27 -0.73 -5.07
N THR A 17 -4.78 -1.96 -4.91
CA THR A 17 -5.19 -2.88 -3.84
C THR A 17 -4.82 -2.31 -2.46
N PHE A 18 -3.61 -1.76 -2.34
CA PHE A 18 -3.16 -1.09 -1.12
C PHE A 18 -4.01 0.16 -0.80
N LEU A 19 -4.33 1.00 -1.79
CA LEU A 19 -5.17 2.18 -1.58
C LEU A 19 -6.57 1.79 -1.08
N GLU A 20 -7.16 0.72 -1.63
CA GLU A 20 -8.45 0.24 -1.15
C GLU A 20 -8.34 -0.32 0.28
N ALA A 21 -7.28 -1.07 0.59
CA ALA A 21 -7.03 -1.53 1.95
C ALA A 21 -6.90 -0.37 2.95
N VAL A 22 -6.19 0.72 2.57
CA VAL A 22 -6.09 1.92 3.40
C VAL A 22 -7.44 2.59 3.62
N ARG A 23 -8.32 2.65 2.59
CA ARG A 23 -9.68 3.20 2.77
C ARG A 23 -10.48 2.38 3.79
N LEU A 24 -10.48 1.06 3.68
CA LEU A 24 -11.17 0.18 4.63
C LEU A 24 -10.64 0.35 6.06
N TYR A 25 -9.33 0.55 6.20
CA TYR A 25 -8.68 0.81 7.47
C TYR A 25 -9.06 2.19 8.06
N ASP A 26 -9.00 3.25 7.23
CA ASP A 26 -9.32 4.62 7.65
C ASP A 26 -10.82 4.78 7.98
N GLU A 27 -11.70 4.06 7.28
CA GLU A 27 -13.14 3.96 7.59
C GLU A 27 -13.43 3.14 8.86
N GLY A 28 -12.43 2.46 9.42
CA GLY A 28 -12.56 1.66 10.63
C GLY A 28 -13.35 0.36 10.44
N ILE A 29 -13.47 -0.13 9.21
CA ILE A 29 -14.18 -1.39 8.90
C ILE A 29 -13.45 -2.59 9.51
N ALA A 30 -12.12 -2.58 9.45
CA ALA A 30 -11.26 -3.60 10.04
C ALA A 30 -9.87 -3.02 10.33
N ASN A 31 -9.12 -3.63 11.25
CA ASN A 31 -7.72 -3.28 11.47
C ASN A 31 -6.81 -3.85 10.35
N ALA A 32 -5.56 -3.41 10.30
CA ALA A 32 -4.62 -3.79 9.24
C ALA A 32 -4.34 -5.30 9.22
N GLU A 33 -4.19 -5.92 10.39
CA GLU A 33 -3.96 -7.35 10.54
C GLU A 33 -5.13 -8.19 9.98
N ASP A 34 -6.38 -7.82 10.30
CA ASP A 34 -7.59 -8.50 9.84
C ASP A 34 -7.79 -8.35 8.34
N ILE A 35 -7.49 -7.17 7.77
CA ILE A 35 -7.53 -6.93 6.33
C ILE A 35 -6.51 -7.84 5.62
N ASP A 36 -5.28 -7.91 6.13
CA ASP A 36 -4.25 -8.78 5.57
C ASP A 36 -4.62 -10.26 5.63
N ILE A 37 -5.19 -10.72 6.75
CA ILE A 37 -5.69 -12.09 6.89
C ILE A 37 -6.81 -12.35 5.88
N ALA A 38 -7.78 -11.46 5.77
CA ALA A 38 -8.91 -11.60 4.86
C ALA A 38 -8.45 -11.64 3.39
N MET A 39 -7.49 -10.80 3.00
CA MET A 39 -6.95 -10.78 1.64
C MET A 39 -6.13 -12.03 1.31
N ARG A 40 -5.39 -12.58 2.28
CA ARG A 40 -4.65 -13.83 2.08
C ARG A 40 -5.58 -15.04 2.02
N ALA A 41 -6.49 -15.16 2.99
CA ALA A 41 -7.36 -16.33 3.11
C ALA A 41 -8.54 -16.31 2.12
N GLY A 42 -9.12 -15.13 1.87
CA GLY A 42 -10.29 -14.95 1.01
C GLY A 42 -9.93 -14.76 -0.47
N ALA A 43 -9.02 -13.83 -0.76
CA ALA A 43 -8.63 -13.51 -2.14
C ALA A 43 -7.43 -14.32 -2.64
N GLY A 44 -6.78 -15.12 -1.78
CA GLY A 44 -5.65 -15.96 -2.15
C GLY A 44 -4.36 -15.19 -2.40
N LEU A 45 -4.24 -13.96 -1.89
CA LEU A 45 -3.00 -13.19 -2.03
C LEU A 45 -1.86 -13.86 -1.25
N PRO A 46 -0.64 -13.97 -1.81
CA PRO A 46 0.50 -14.57 -1.09
C PRO A 46 0.88 -13.75 0.15
N MET A 47 0.68 -12.44 0.08
CA MET A 47 0.93 -11.48 1.13
C MET A 47 -0.21 -10.47 1.17
N GLY A 48 -0.60 -10.04 2.37
CA GLY A 48 -1.62 -9.02 2.53
C GLY A 48 -1.11 -7.64 2.09
N PRO A 49 -2.01 -6.72 1.71
CA PRO A 49 -1.64 -5.40 1.22
C PRO A 49 -0.80 -4.58 2.21
N PHE A 50 -1.03 -4.68 3.52
CA PHE A 50 -0.27 -3.95 4.52
C PHE A 50 1.10 -4.58 4.79
N ALA A 51 1.19 -5.91 4.85
CA ALA A 51 2.47 -6.61 4.92
C ALA A 51 3.35 -6.31 3.71
N TRP A 52 2.75 -6.30 2.50
CA TRP A 52 3.45 -5.90 1.28
C TRP A 52 3.94 -4.45 1.35
N ALA A 53 3.10 -3.55 1.87
CA ALA A 53 3.45 -2.14 2.00
C ALA A 53 4.58 -1.92 3.01
N ASP A 54 4.53 -2.60 4.15
CA ASP A 54 5.57 -2.52 5.18
C ASP A 54 6.89 -3.18 4.74
N GLU A 55 6.84 -4.23 3.91
CA GLU A 55 8.03 -4.83 3.28
C GLU A 55 8.64 -3.90 2.22
N THR A 56 7.81 -3.31 1.37
CA THR A 56 8.23 -2.39 0.30
C THR A 56 8.79 -1.08 0.86
N GLY A 57 8.17 -0.56 1.92
CA GLY A 57 8.48 0.74 2.51
C GLY A 57 7.44 1.80 2.15
N LEU A 58 6.86 2.43 3.18
CA LEU A 58 5.77 3.39 3.01
C LEU A 58 6.20 4.69 2.30
N ASP A 59 7.45 5.09 2.45
CA ASP A 59 8.05 6.22 1.73
C ASP A 59 8.18 5.94 0.22
N VAL A 60 8.58 4.72 -0.14
CA VAL A 60 8.70 4.29 -1.54
C VAL A 60 7.31 4.24 -2.20
N ILE A 61 6.31 3.75 -1.48
CA ILE A 61 4.92 3.74 -1.97
C ILE A 61 4.37 5.17 -2.10
N LEU A 62 4.60 6.03 -1.11
CA LEU A 62 4.17 7.43 -1.16
C LEU A 62 4.75 8.15 -2.39
N GLU A 63 6.05 7.96 -2.66
CA GLU A 63 6.69 8.54 -3.84
C GLU A 63 6.03 8.07 -5.15
N GLN A 64 5.79 6.76 -5.29
CA GLN A 64 5.14 6.19 -6.48
C GLN A 64 3.71 6.73 -6.69
N LEU A 65 2.92 6.82 -5.62
CA LEU A 65 1.58 7.39 -5.67
C LEU A 65 1.60 8.86 -6.11
N GLN A 66 2.54 9.65 -5.59
CA GLN A 66 2.74 11.05 -6.00
C GLN A 66 3.18 11.17 -7.47
N GLN A 67 4.04 10.28 -7.96
CA GLN A 67 4.43 10.24 -9.36
C GLN A 67 3.23 9.93 -10.27
N LEU A 68 2.44 8.90 -9.94
CA LEU A 68 1.24 8.53 -10.71
C LEU A 68 0.18 9.63 -10.71
N THR A 69 -0.01 10.29 -9.57
CA THR A 69 -0.94 11.43 -9.44
C THR A 69 -0.50 12.59 -10.33
N ARG A 70 0.79 12.95 -10.32
CA ARG A 70 1.36 14.01 -11.19
C ARG A 70 1.29 13.64 -12.67
N ALA A 71 1.34 12.35 -13.00
CA ALA A 71 1.14 11.84 -14.36
C ALA A 71 -0.34 11.83 -14.81
N GLY A 72 -1.26 12.43 -14.05
CA GLY A 72 -2.66 12.57 -14.43
C GLY A 72 -3.56 11.42 -14.00
N ASN A 73 -3.14 10.59 -13.03
CA ASN A 73 -3.96 9.51 -12.48
C ASN A 73 -4.45 9.86 -11.06
N PRO A 74 -5.53 10.66 -10.90
CA PRO A 74 -5.98 11.14 -9.59
C PRO A 74 -6.46 10.02 -8.66
N ASN A 75 -6.83 8.85 -9.19
CA ASN A 75 -7.20 7.68 -8.39
C ASN A 75 -6.05 7.14 -7.52
N PHE A 76 -4.81 7.54 -7.81
CA PHE A 76 -3.61 7.18 -7.05
C PHE A 76 -3.15 8.30 -6.09
N ALA A 77 -4.04 9.25 -5.77
CA ALA A 77 -3.77 10.27 -4.77
C ALA A 77 -3.39 9.61 -3.43
N PRO A 78 -2.25 10.00 -2.80
CA PRO A 78 -1.86 9.44 -1.52
C PRO A 78 -2.89 9.76 -0.43
N PRO A 79 -3.31 8.76 0.38
CA PRO A 79 -4.15 9.01 1.53
C PRO A 79 -3.38 9.79 2.61
N GLU A 80 -4.10 10.58 3.40
CA GLU A 80 -3.52 11.40 4.48
C GLU A 80 -2.85 10.51 5.53
N SER A 81 -3.48 9.38 5.89
CA SER A 81 -2.96 8.39 6.83
C SER A 81 -1.58 7.84 6.44
N LEU A 82 -1.33 7.60 5.14
CA LEU A 82 -0.02 7.21 4.63
C LEU A 82 1.00 8.34 4.77
N THR A 83 0.61 9.56 4.38
CA THR A 83 1.48 10.74 4.42
C THR A 83 1.93 11.04 5.86
N ASP A 84 1.01 10.95 6.81
CA ASP A 84 1.25 11.12 8.24
C ASP A 84 2.20 10.06 8.82
N LYS A 85 2.03 8.79 8.41
CA LYS A 85 2.94 7.71 8.83
C LYS A 85 4.36 7.96 8.35
N VAL A 86 4.52 8.32 7.07
CA VAL A 86 5.84 8.63 6.50
C VAL A 86 6.48 9.84 7.18
N ALA A 87 5.70 10.91 7.44
CA ALA A 87 6.17 12.10 8.15
C ALA A 87 6.64 11.78 9.59
N ARG A 88 6.06 10.76 10.24
CA ARG A 88 6.45 10.27 11.57
C ARG A 88 7.61 9.25 11.54
N GLY A 89 8.18 8.95 10.38
CA GLY A 89 9.24 7.95 10.23
C GLY A 89 8.76 6.51 10.42
N GLN A 90 7.47 6.25 10.29
CA GLN A 90 6.87 4.91 10.32
C GLN A 90 6.90 4.36 8.90
N LEU A 91 8.01 3.72 8.52
CA LEU A 91 8.33 3.32 7.15
C LEU A 91 8.18 1.81 6.90
N GLY A 92 7.48 1.09 7.78
CA GLY A 92 7.34 -0.36 7.69
C GLY A 92 8.51 -1.11 8.35
N ASN A 93 8.87 -2.27 7.78
CA ASN A 93 9.83 -3.23 8.34
C ASN A 93 11.16 -2.59 8.72
N LYS A 94 11.67 -1.67 7.88
CA LYS A 94 12.96 -0.99 8.10
C LYS A 94 12.98 -0.05 9.31
N SER A 95 11.81 0.38 9.77
CA SER A 95 11.63 1.24 10.95
C SER A 95 10.96 0.52 12.13
N LYS A 96 10.68 -0.78 11.98
CA LYS A 96 9.89 -1.61 12.92
C LYS A 96 8.49 -1.06 13.23
N ARG A 97 7.96 -0.22 12.34
CA ARG A 97 6.64 0.38 12.52
C ARG A 97 6.06 0.87 11.20
N GLY A 98 4.87 0.40 10.84
CA GLY A 98 4.16 0.84 9.64
C GLY A 98 2.65 0.82 9.85
N TYR A 99 1.93 0.13 8.98
CA TYR A 99 0.54 -0.23 9.26
C TYR A 99 0.45 -1.39 10.24
N LEU A 100 1.38 -2.33 10.16
CA LEU A 100 1.51 -3.43 11.09
C LEU A 100 2.50 -3.07 12.22
N ARG A 101 2.40 -3.81 13.32
CA ARG A 101 3.37 -3.75 14.43
C ARG A 101 4.48 -4.79 14.19
N HIS A 102 5.74 -4.38 14.31
CA HIS A 102 6.94 -5.21 14.17
C HIS A 102 7.86 -5.12 15.39
#